data_AF-U4L1J3-F1
#
_entry.id   AF-U4L1J3-F1
#
_cell.length_a   1.000
_cell.length_b   1.000
_cell.length_c   1.000
_cell.angle_alpha   90.00
_cell.angle_beta   90.00
_cell.angle_gamma   90.00
#
_symmetry.space_group_name_H-M   'P 1'
#
loop_
_entity.id
_entity.type
_entity.pdbx_description
1 polymer ?
#
loop_
_entity_poly.entity_id
_entity_poly.type
_entity_poly.pdbx_seq_one_letter_code
_entity_poly.pdbx_strand_id
1 'polypeptide(L)'
;MTIPAALHRQYINLVNHWPIDPLRPTVSFQNMLADRVERYFGTHAQADETIPTQNTPLRAETIAKEGAHEAVAKPVVKFDQALIEKEINVLGNLLEDRFKKAYPVSDTMLKPKSNPEYYEKLLQELDEAPSRSWWQAQINSWKGYIRFQ
;
A
#
# COMPACT_ATOMS: atom_id res chain seq x y z
N MET A 1 19.41 25.06 -1.11
CA MET A 1 18.44 24.05 -1.57
C MET A 1 17.18 24.21 -0.73
N THR A 2 15.99 24.27 -1.32
CA THR A 2 14.74 24.36 -0.55
C THR A 2 14.47 23.01 0.12
N ILE A 3 14.17 23.02 1.42
CA ILE A 3 13.93 21.81 2.22
C ILE A 3 12.84 20.90 1.61
N PRO A 4 11.71 21.43 1.08
CA PRO A 4 10.68 20.60 0.44
C PRO A 4 11.18 19.84 -0.79
N ALA A 5 12.06 20.44 -1.59
CA ALA A 5 12.57 19.80 -2.80
C ALA A 5 13.52 18.63 -2.50
N ALA A 6 14.26 18.70 -1.39
CA ALA A 6 15.13 17.61 -0.95
C ALA A 6 14.32 16.41 -0.44
N LEU A 7 13.29 16.66 0.38
CA LEU A 7 12.40 15.61 0.89
C LEU A 7 11.62 14.93 -0.22
N HIS A 8 11.12 15.69 -1.19
CA HIS A 8 10.44 15.15 -2.37
C HIS A 8 11.32 14.14 -3.12
N ARG A 9 12.57 14.50 -3.40
CA ARG A 9 13.52 13.62 -4.09
C ARG A 9 13.79 12.34 -3.30
N GLN A 10 13.99 12.45 -1.99
CA GLN A 10 14.21 11.30 -1.13
C GLN A 10 13.00 10.35 -1.12
N TYR A 11 11.79 10.90 -1.05
CA TYR A 11 10.55 10.14 -1.09
C TYR A 11 10.39 9.41 -2.44
N ILE A 12 10.54 10.12 -3.57
CA ILE A 12 10.43 9.50 -4.91
C ILE A 12 11.48 8.41 -5.10
N ASN A 13 12.73 8.63 -4.68
CA ASN A 13 13.76 7.60 -4.75
C ASN A 13 13.31 6.35 -4.00
N LEU A 14 12.73 6.49 -2.81
CA LEU A 14 12.25 5.36 -2.02
C LEU A 14 11.09 4.64 -2.72
N VAL A 15 10.11 5.37 -3.27
CA VAL A 15 8.98 4.80 -4.01
C VAL A 15 9.45 4.02 -5.24
N ASN A 16 10.46 4.50 -5.95
CA ASN A 16 10.99 3.79 -7.12
C ASN A 16 11.64 2.45 -6.78
N HIS A 17 12.14 2.30 -5.54
CA HIS A 17 12.72 1.03 -5.08
C HIS A 17 11.67 0.09 -4.48
N TRP A 18 10.43 0.53 -4.26
CA TRP A 18 9.38 -0.35 -3.75
C TRP A 18 9.00 -1.42 -4.78
N PRO A 19 8.85 -2.69 -4.36
CA PRO A 19 8.49 -3.78 -5.26
C PRO A 19 7.07 -3.61 -5.81
N ILE A 20 6.88 -4.08 -7.05
CA ILE A 20 5.57 -4.14 -7.70
C ILE A 20 4.88 -5.42 -7.24
N ASP A 21 3.61 -5.32 -6.83
CA ASP A 21 2.78 -6.47 -6.41
C ASP A 21 2.23 -7.19 -7.66
N PRO A 22 2.69 -8.42 -7.97
CA PRO A 22 2.25 -9.15 -9.16
C PRO A 22 0.83 -9.75 -9.00
N LEU A 23 0.35 -9.93 -7.77
CA LEU A 23 -0.97 -10.53 -7.49
C LEU A 23 -2.10 -9.52 -7.71
N ARG A 24 -1.81 -8.23 -7.60
CA ARG A 24 -2.78 -7.15 -7.71
C ARG A 24 -2.27 -6.07 -8.67
N PRO A 25 -2.24 -6.34 -9.98
CA PRO A 25 -1.68 -5.41 -10.96
C PRO A 25 -2.43 -4.07 -11.03
N THR A 26 -3.72 -4.04 -10.63
CA THR A 26 -4.55 -2.84 -10.63
C THR A 26 -4.35 -1.96 -9.39
N VAL A 27 -3.85 -2.52 -8.28
CA VAL A 27 -3.73 -1.83 -6.99
C VAL A 27 -2.32 -2.08 -6.44
N SER A 28 -1.38 -1.23 -6.86
CA SER A 28 -0.01 -1.26 -6.36
C SER A 28 0.19 -0.22 -5.27
N PHE A 29 0.82 -0.62 -4.17
CA PHE A 29 1.23 0.30 -3.11
C PHE A 29 2.19 1.37 -3.62
N GLN A 30 3.05 1.02 -4.59
CA GLN A 30 3.96 1.95 -5.24
C GLN A 30 3.20 3.10 -5.91
N ASN A 31 2.13 2.79 -6.66
CA ASN A 31 1.30 3.79 -7.32
C ASN A 31 0.59 4.68 -6.29
N MET A 32 0.07 4.09 -5.21
CA MET A 32 -0.53 4.83 -4.11
C MET A 32 0.46 5.81 -3.47
N LEU A 33 1.71 5.38 -3.24
CA LEU A 33 2.74 6.25 -2.69
C LEU A 33 3.12 7.37 -3.66
N ALA A 34 3.24 7.07 -4.97
CA ALA A 34 3.50 8.09 -5.98
C ALA A 34 2.40 9.17 -5.99
N ASP A 35 1.13 8.75 -6.02
CA ASP A 35 -0.01 9.66 -5.95
C ASP A 35 0.01 10.49 -4.66
N ARG A 36 0.38 9.88 -3.54
CA ARG A 36 0.50 10.57 -2.25
C ARG A 36 1.62 11.61 -2.26
N VAL A 37 2.76 11.33 -2.86
CA VAL A 37 3.87 12.29 -2.97
C VAL A 37 3.44 13.51 -3.78
N GLU A 38 2.81 13.29 -4.94
CA GLU A 38 2.29 14.39 -5.76
C GLU A 38 1.27 15.25 -4.98
N ARG A 39 0.46 14.64 -4.11
CA ARG A 39 -0.49 15.38 -3.25
C ARG A 39 0.20 16.18 -2.15
N TYR A 40 1.25 15.67 -1.52
CA TYR A 40 1.97 16.40 -0.47
C TYR A 40 2.83 17.54 -1.01
N PHE A 41 3.44 17.36 -2.20
CA PHE A 41 4.45 18.28 -2.73
C PHE A 41 3.98 19.09 -3.94
N GLY A 42 2.83 18.76 -4.55
CA GLY A 42 2.26 19.48 -5.69
C GLY A 42 1.64 20.82 -5.32
N THR A 43 1.29 21.61 -6.33
CA THR A 43 0.58 22.91 -6.20
C THR A 43 -0.81 22.78 -5.54
N HIS A 44 -1.36 21.56 -5.48
CA HIS A 44 -2.59 21.20 -4.76
C HIS A 44 -2.40 20.87 -3.27
N ALA A 45 -1.20 21.12 -2.71
CA ALA A 45 -0.99 21.10 -1.25
C ALA A 45 -1.87 22.15 -0.52
N GLN A 46 -2.61 22.98 -1.25
CA GLN A 46 -3.76 23.71 -0.75
C GLN A 46 -5.04 22.87 -0.90
N ALA A 47 -5.35 22.14 0.17
CA ALA A 47 -6.70 21.74 0.58
C ALA A 47 -7.61 21.18 -0.53
N ASP A 48 -7.28 20.00 -1.07
CA ASP A 48 -8.34 19.14 -1.60
C ASP A 48 -8.83 18.25 -0.46
N GLU A 49 -10.03 18.56 0.02
CA GLU A 49 -10.56 18.08 1.28
C GLU A 49 -10.87 16.59 1.24
N THR A 50 -11.00 15.88 0.13
CA THR A 50 -11.80 14.62 0.10
C THR A 50 -11.07 13.31 0.43
N ILE A 51 -9.88 13.31 1.04
CA ILE A 51 -9.08 12.09 1.17
C ILE A 51 -9.03 11.60 2.64
N PRO A 52 -9.53 10.40 2.95
CA PRO A 52 -9.46 9.84 4.29
C PRO A 52 -8.01 9.50 4.67
N THR A 53 -7.51 10.09 5.75
CA THR A 53 -6.34 9.59 6.46
C THR A 53 -6.80 8.43 7.35
N GLN A 54 -6.36 7.20 7.06
CA GLN A 54 -6.65 6.05 7.93
C GLN A 54 -5.98 6.15 9.32
N ASN A 55 -5.18 7.19 9.56
CA ASN A 55 -4.34 7.33 10.76
C ASN A 55 -4.69 8.55 11.62
N THR A 56 -5.91 9.10 11.52
CA THR A 56 -6.48 9.66 12.75
C THR A 56 -6.71 8.45 13.65
N PRO A 57 -6.10 8.33 14.85
CA PRO A 57 -6.57 7.33 15.78
C PRO A 57 -8.06 7.59 15.92
N LEU A 58 -8.89 6.64 15.47
CA LEU A 58 -10.31 6.64 15.76
C LEU A 58 -10.38 6.53 17.28
N ARG A 59 -10.28 7.69 17.94
CA ARG A 59 -10.34 7.81 19.38
C ARG A 59 -11.70 7.24 19.72
N ALA A 60 -11.69 6.09 20.37
CA ALA A 60 -12.85 5.30 20.75
C ALA A 60 -13.67 6.01 21.84
N GLU A 61 -14.00 7.29 21.65
CA GLU A 61 -14.66 8.14 22.65
C GLU A 61 -15.95 8.80 22.15
N THR A 62 -16.53 8.40 21.01
CA THR A 62 -17.85 8.90 20.59
C THR A 62 -18.97 7.86 20.57
N ILE A 63 -18.81 6.71 21.24
CA ILE A 63 -19.96 5.88 21.65
C ILE A 63 -20.62 6.52 22.89
N ALA A 64 -21.09 7.75 22.75
CA ALA A 64 -22.00 8.42 23.68
C ALA A 64 -22.48 9.75 23.06
N LYS A 65 -23.23 9.66 21.96
CA LYS A 65 -24.36 10.55 21.60
C LYS A 65 -24.76 10.28 20.15
N GLU A 66 -25.79 9.45 19.99
CA GLU A 66 -26.60 9.43 18.77
C GLU A 66 -27.30 10.78 18.59
N GLY A 67 -27.30 11.27 17.36
CA GLY A 67 -28.21 12.33 16.93
C GLY A 67 -27.54 13.59 16.37
N ALA A 68 -26.89 13.50 15.21
CA ALA A 68 -26.86 14.56 14.20
C ALA A 68 -26.18 14.04 12.93
N HIS A 69 -26.84 14.21 11.79
CA HIS A 69 -26.19 14.11 10.48
C HIS A 69 -25.24 15.31 10.33
N GLU A 70 -24.04 15.21 10.90
CA GLU A 70 -22.98 16.19 10.70
C GLU A 70 -22.09 15.74 9.55
N ALA A 71 -22.06 16.56 8.50
CA ALA A 71 -21.15 16.39 7.38
C ALA A 71 -19.73 16.22 7.93
N VAL A 72 -19.15 15.04 7.70
CA VAL A 72 -17.77 14.71 8.07
C VAL A 72 -16.87 15.75 7.42
N ALA A 73 -16.48 16.78 8.18
CA ALA A 73 -15.49 17.77 7.78
C ALA A 73 -14.21 17.00 7.47
N LYS A 74 -13.88 16.95 6.18
CA LYS A 74 -12.81 16.09 5.71
C LYS A 74 -11.46 16.68 6.18
N PRO A 75 -10.50 15.86 6.65
CA PRO A 75 -9.29 16.37 7.28
C PRO A 75 -8.40 17.08 6.24
N VAL A 76 -8.18 18.38 6.43
CA VAL A 76 -7.26 19.18 5.61
C VAL A 76 -5.84 18.67 5.79
N VAL A 77 -5.22 18.15 4.72
CA VAL A 77 -3.81 17.76 4.72
C VAL A 77 -2.96 19.03 4.66
N LYS A 78 -2.42 19.43 5.81
CA LYS A 78 -1.38 20.46 5.85
C LYS A 78 -0.03 19.79 5.57
N PHE A 79 0.84 20.47 4.81
CA PHE A 79 2.22 20.02 4.67
C PHE A 79 2.90 20.03 6.05
N ASP A 80 3.15 18.85 6.59
CA ASP A 80 3.87 18.64 7.86
C ASP A 80 5.20 17.97 7.55
N GLN A 81 6.27 18.77 7.63
CA GLN A 81 7.62 18.32 7.35
C GLN A 81 8.05 17.17 8.29
N ALA A 82 7.77 17.28 9.58
CA ALA A 82 8.22 16.31 10.58
C ALA A 82 7.51 14.96 10.38
N LEU A 83 6.24 14.99 9.99
CA LEU A 83 5.49 13.79 9.63
C LEU A 83 6.10 13.10 8.40
N ILE A 84 6.39 13.86 7.35
CA ILE A 84 6.96 13.31 6.10
C ILE A 84 8.34 12.69 6.35
N GLU A 85 9.19 13.34 7.15
CA GLU A 85 10.49 12.78 7.55
C GLU A 85 10.34 11.44 8.28
N LYS A 86 9.36 11.33 9.18
CA LYS A 86 9.04 10.07 9.86
C LYS A 86 8.54 9.01 8.89
N GLU A 87 7.66 9.37 7.95
CA GLU A 87 7.18 8.45 6.92
C GLU A 87 8.33 7.88 6.08
N ILE A 88 9.22 8.74 5.59
CA ILE A 88 10.39 8.34 4.79
C ILE A 88 11.27 7.37 5.58
N ASN A 89 11.53 7.66 6.85
CA ASN A 89 12.31 6.78 7.72
C ASN A 89 11.63 5.42 7.89
N VAL A 90 10.32 5.39 8.18
CA VAL A 90 9.57 4.14 8.35
C VAL A 90 9.57 3.33 7.05
N LEU A 91 9.28 3.96 5.91
CA LEU A 91 9.30 3.31 4.60
C LEU A 91 10.69 2.76 4.26
N GLY A 92 11.77 3.47 4.61
CA GLY A 92 13.14 3.00 4.47
C GLY A 92 13.42 1.75 5.32
N ASN A 93 13.03 1.78 6.59
CA ASN A 93 13.18 0.62 7.49
C ASN A 93 12.40 -0.61 7.00
N LEU A 94 11.22 -0.40 6.40
CA LEU A 94 10.42 -1.48 5.82
C LEU A 94 11.11 -2.06 4.58
N LEU A 95 11.61 -1.20 3.68
CA LEU A 95 12.29 -1.63 2.45
C LEU A 95 13.58 -2.41 2.75
N GLU A 96 14.30 -2.03 3.80
CA GLU A 96 15.53 -2.70 4.23
C GLU A 96 15.30 -4.02 4.99
N ASP A 97 14.04 -4.48 5.08
CA ASP A 97 13.63 -5.66 5.83
C ASP A 97 14.10 -5.60 7.30
N ARG A 98 14.22 -4.40 7.88
CA ARG A 98 14.83 -4.22 9.21
C ARG A 98 14.09 -5.02 10.28
N PHE A 99 12.76 -5.06 10.23
CA PHE A 99 11.94 -5.79 11.20
C PHE A 99 11.99 -7.31 11.00
N LYS A 100 12.12 -7.77 9.76
CA LYS A 100 12.35 -9.20 9.46
C LYS A 100 13.69 -9.66 10.03
N LYS A 101 14.73 -8.81 9.97
CA LYS A 101 16.05 -9.08 10.55
C LYS A 101 16.04 -9.00 12.09
N ALA A 102 15.34 -8.02 12.65
CA ALA A 102 15.26 -7.83 14.10
C ALA A 102 14.47 -8.94 14.80
N TYR A 103 13.46 -9.50 14.13
CA TYR A 103 12.59 -10.53 14.66
C TYR A 103 12.59 -11.75 13.72
N PRO A 104 13.67 -12.55 13.70
CA PRO A 104 13.74 -13.72 12.83
C PRO A 104 12.66 -14.73 13.22
N VAL A 105 11.97 -15.26 12.21
CA VAL A 105 10.94 -16.29 12.39
C VAL A 105 11.62 -17.64 12.58
N SER A 106 11.16 -18.45 13.53
CA SER A 106 11.71 -19.78 13.77
C SER A 106 11.28 -20.77 12.69
N ASP A 107 12.18 -21.68 12.32
CA ASP A 107 11.88 -22.76 11.35
C ASP A 107 10.68 -23.61 11.79
N THR A 108 10.53 -23.82 13.10
CA THR A 108 9.39 -24.54 13.68
C THR A 108 8.05 -23.87 13.39
N MET A 109 8.01 -22.54 13.25
CA MET A 109 6.80 -21.80 12.88
C MET A 109 6.52 -21.90 11.37
N LEU A 110 7.58 -21.91 10.54
CA LEU A 110 7.47 -22.04 9.08
C LEU A 110 7.28 -23.48 8.60
N LYS A 111 7.53 -24.48 9.45
CA LYS A 111 7.40 -25.91 9.13
C LYS A 111 6.53 -26.61 10.18
N PRO A 112 5.19 -26.47 10.10
CA PRO A 112 4.31 -27.06 11.10
C PRO A 112 4.43 -28.60 11.07
N LYS A 113 4.33 -29.23 12.25
CA LYS A 113 4.51 -30.69 12.40
C LYS A 113 3.58 -31.53 11.51
N SER A 114 2.39 -31.01 11.21
CA SER A 114 1.39 -31.71 10.37
C SER A 114 1.76 -31.75 8.89
N ASN A 115 2.45 -30.72 8.39
CA ASN A 115 2.91 -30.64 7.01
C ASN A 115 4.10 -29.67 6.89
N PRO A 116 5.34 -30.18 6.94
CA PRO A 116 6.55 -29.34 6.90
C PRO A 116 6.70 -28.52 5.62
N GLU A 117 6.14 -28.98 4.50
CA GLU A 117 6.24 -28.33 3.18
C GLU A 117 5.06 -27.38 2.89
N TYR A 118 4.17 -27.15 3.84
CA TYR A 118 2.92 -26.40 3.61
C TYR A 118 3.16 -25.01 3.03
N TYR A 119 4.00 -24.19 3.67
CA TYR A 119 4.26 -22.82 3.22
C TYR A 119 5.15 -22.77 1.98
N GLU A 120 6.01 -23.76 1.76
CA GLU A 120 6.83 -23.85 0.54
C GLU A 120 5.93 -24.08 -0.69
N LYS A 121 4.97 -25.02 -0.58
CA LYS A 121 3.95 -25.25 -1.61
C LYS A 121 3.06 -24.03 -1.83
N LEU A 122 2.65 -23.37 -0.75
CA LEU A 122 1.84 -22.16 -0.84
C LEU A 122 2.57 -21.02 -1.55
N LEU A 123 3.86 -20.80 -1.26
CA LEU A 123 4.69 -19.80 -1.95
C LEU A 123 4.83 -20.12 -3.44
N GLN A 124 5.08 -21.40 -3.77
CA GLN A 124 5.16 -21.83 -5.16
C GLN A 124 3.84 -21.59 -5.92
N GLU A 125 2.70 -21.96 -5.33
CA GLU A 125 1.39 -21.69 -5.91
C GLU A 125 1.13 -20.18 -6.09
N LEU A 126 1.59 -19.37 -5.13
CA LEU A 126 1.44 -17.92 -5.16
C LEU A 126 2.30 -17.27 -6.24
N ASP A 127 3.54 -17.73 -6.44
CA ASP A 127 4.43 -17.25 -7.51
C ASP A 127 3.94 -17.68 -8.89
N GLU A 128 3.32 -18.86 -9.00
CA GLU A 128 2.75 -19.35 -10.25
C GLU A 128 1.41 -18.67 -10.58
N ALA A 129 0.63 -18.26 -9.59
CA ALA A 129 -0.72 -17.67 -9.74
C ALA A 129 -0.83 -16.47 -10.71
N PRO A 130 0.06 -15.44 -10.69
CA PRO A 130 0.02 -14.33 -11.66
C PRO A 130 0.08 -14.81 -13.11
N SER A 131 0.82 -15.89 -13.35
CA SER A 131 1.01 -16.48 -14.68
C SER A 131 -0.06 -17.51 -15.06
N ARG A 132 -0.86 -18.02 -14.10
CA ARG A 132 -1.62 -19.27 -14.28
C ARG A 132 -3.07 -19.18 -14.77
N SER A 133 -3.84 -18.10 -14.59
CA SER A 133 -5.27 -18.19 -14.96
C SER A 133 -6.05 -16.88 -15.19
N TRP A 134 -5.57 -15.72 -14.75
CA TRP A 134 -6.33 -14.47 -14.94
C TRP A 134 -6.38 -14.01 -16.42
N TRP A 135 -5.25 -14.08 -17.14
CA TRP A 135 -5.19 -13.77 -18.57
C TRP A 135 -5.92 -14.80 -19.45
N GLN A 136 -5.88 -16.09 -19.12
CA GLN A 136 -6.62 -17.11 -19.87
C GLN A 136 -8.14 -16.99 -19.65
N ALA A 137 -8.60 -16.69 -18.43
CA ALA A 137 -10.00 -16.43 -18.16
C ALA A 137 -10.53 -15.20 -18.92
N GLN A 138 -9.72 -14.14 -19.06
CA GLN A 138 -10.08 -12.93 -19.80
C GLN A 138 -10.01 -13.11 -21.34
N ILE A 139 -9.06 -13.88 -21.86
CA ILE A 139 -9.01 -14.21 -23.30
C ILE A 139 -10.16 -15.14 -23.68
N ASN A 140 -10.53 -16.08 -22.81
CA ASN A 140 -11.66 -16.98 -23.04
C ASN A 140 -13.01 -16.24 -22.99
N SER A 141 -13.16 -15.19 -22.17
CA SER A 141 -14.37 -14.36 -22.16
C SER A 141 -14.53 -13.53 -23.44
N TRP A 142 -13.42 -13.05 -24.04
CA TRP A 142 -13.45 -12.33 -25.32
C TRP A 142 -13.63 -13.26 -26.53
N LYS A 143 -13.05 -14.47 -26.49
CA LYS A 143 -13.16 -15.47 -27.56
C LYS A 143 -14.56 -16.08 -27.69
N GLY A 144 -15.36 -16.01 -26.62
CA GLY A 144 -16.79 -16.37 -26.64
C GLY A 144 -17.68 -15.37 -27.38
N TYR A 145 -17.28 -14.10 -27.49
CA TYR A 145 -18.09 -13.02 -28.09
C TYR A 145 -17.97 -12.95 -29.62
N ILE A 146 -16.91 -13.52 -30.22
CA ILE A 146 -16.67 -13.54 -31.68
C ILE A 146 -17.42 -14.70 -32.38
N ARG A 147 -18.24 -15.46 -31.64
CA ARG A 147 -19.06 -16.56 -32.18
C ARG A 147 -20.51 -16.12 -32.35
N PHE A 148 -20.73 -15.07 -33.13
CA PHE A 148 -22.03 -14.69 -33.67
C PHE A 148 -21.85 -14.12 -35.08
N GLN A 149 -21.55 -15.00 -36.04
CA GLN A 149 -21.96 -14.91 -37.45
C GLN A 149 -22.00 -16.31 -38.04
#